data_AF-A0A7V9ZR64-F1
#
_entry.id   AF-A0A7V9ZR64-F1
#
_cell.length_a   1.000
_cell.length_b   1.000
_cell.length_c   1.000
_cell.angle_alpha   90.00
_cell.angle_beta   90.00
_cell.angle_gamma   90.00
#
_symmetry.space_group_name_H-M   'P 1'
#
loop_
_entity.id
_entity.type
_entity.pdbx_description
1 polymer ?
#
loop_
_entity_poly.entity_id
_entity_poly.type
_entity_poly.pdbx_seq_one_letter_code
_entity_poly.pdbx_strand_id
1 'polypeptide(L)'
;MNLPNKMKAPQRARPAKLRNAEGFSIIELLIAMTIVLVMMVGASQLLMQSLGTRTRENQKSDALSDAQRALNIMSREIGNSGFGLDYNGLVAADSHPTVASDPIKAQIRFRANINNSDASTAQTDEDVTFVFQSAPINALVRYDRSTNTRTVLASPINDMQITYFDEAGAQSTLATPAVVAAAERIRITVQINLQETVGQSLTPVYLTSDIALRNAPKVVRRY
;
A
#
# COMPACT_ATOMS: atom_id res chain seq x y z
N MET A 1 -17.37 -16.49 -105.39
CA MET A 1 -18.49 -16.70 -104.43
C MET A 1 -18.24 -15.75 -103.27
N ASN A 2 -19.07 -14.72 -103.15
CA ASN A 2 -18.84 -13.52 -102.35
C ASN A 2 -19.75 -13.58 -101.11
N LEU A 3 -19.20 -13.48 -99.90
CA LEU A 3 -19.98 -13.28 -98.67
C LEU A 3 -19.28 -12.24 -97.78
N PRO A 4 -20.00 -11.28 -97.19
CA PRO A 4 -19.40 -10.08 -96.60
C PRO A 4 -19.02 -10.27 -95.13
N ASN A 5 -17.83 -9.76 -94.79
CA ASN A 5 -17.31 -9.67 -93.43
C ASN A 5 -18.15 -8.65 -92.64
N LYS A 6 -19.00 -9.13 -91.73
CA LYS A 6 -19.90 -8.29 -90.92
C LYS A 6 -19.07 -7.46 -89.92
N MET A 7 -19.05 -6.14 -90.14
CA MET A 7 -18.64 -5.14 -89.15
C MET A 7 -19.39 -5.37 -87.83
N LYS A 8 -18.64 -5.71 -86.77
CA LYS A 8 -19.12 -5.78 -85.39
C LYS A 8 -19.27 -4.35 -84.87
N ALA A 9 -20.51 -3.92 -84.63
CA ALA A 9 -20.78 -2.62 -84.04
C ALA A 9 -20.20 -2.51 -82.61
N PRO A 10 -19.73 -1.33 -82.19
CA PRO A 10 -19.19 -1.13 -80.84
C PRO A 10 -20.31 -1.23 -79.80
N GLN A 11 -20.16 -2.15 -78.83
CA GLN A 11 -20.99 -2.20 -77.63
C GLN A 11 -20.75 -0.91 -76.83
N ARG A 12 -21.73 0.00 -76.86
CA ARG A 12 -21.78 1.16 -75.96
C ARG A 12 -21.87 0.67 -74.53
N ALA A 13 -20.83 0.95 -73.73
CA ALA A 13 -20.86 0.77 -72.29
C ALA A 13 -22.06 1.54 -71.71
N ARG A 14 -22.94 0.84 -70.98
CA ARG A 14 -24.08 1.46 -70.30
C ARG A 14 -23.54 2.42 -69.24
N PRO A 15 -24.05 3.67 -69.16
CA PRO A 15 -23.68 4.57 -68.08
C PRO A 15 -24.13 3.94 -66.76
N ALA A 16 -23.21 3.82 -65.80
CA ALA A 16 -23.55 3.47 -64.43
C ALA A 16 -24.54 4.54 -63.93
N LYS A 17 -25.75 4.12 -63.51
CA LYS A 17 -26.71 5.00 -62.84
C LYS A 17 -26.00 5.69 -61.68
N LEU A 18 -25.78 6.99 -61.79
CA LEU A 18 -25.45 7.83 -60.64
C LEU A 18 -26.64 7.68 -59.69
N ARG A 19 -26.43 6.99 -58.57
CA ARG A 19 -27.43 6.86 -57.52
C ARG A 19 -27.70 8.28 -57.01
N ASN A 20 -28.97 8.68 -56.96
CA ASN A 20 -29.39 9.94 -56.38
C ASN A 20 -28.77 10.06 -54.98
N ALA A 21 -27.85 11.00 -54.80
CA ALA A 21 -27.38 11.40 -53.49
C ALA A 21 -28.48 12.27 -52.89
N GLU A 22 -29.39 11.65 -52.15
CA GLU A 22 -30.39 12.37 -51.38
C GLU A 22 -29.66 13.14 -50.28
N GLY A 23 -29.69 14.48 -50.37
CA GLY A 23 -29.12 15.36 -49.36
C GLY A 23 -29.91 15.29 -48.06
N PHE A 24 -29.20 15.33 -46.93
CA PHE A 24 -29.79 15.31 -45.59
C PHE A 24 -30.68 16.55 -45.36
N SER A 25 -31.86 16.35 -44.77
CA SER A 25 -32.67 17.46 -44.28
C SER A 25 -32.01 18.13 -43.07
N ILE A 26 -32.15 19.45 -42.94
CA ILE A 26 -31.69 20.20 -41.76
C ILE A 26 -32.32 19.64 -40.47
N ILE A 27 -33.56 19.15 -40.54
CA ILE A 27 -34.26 18.55 -39.41
C ILE A 27 -33.59 17.23 -39.01
N GLU A 28 -33.22 16.39 -39.97
CA GLU A 28 -32.52 15.12 -39.69
C GLU A 28 -31.13 15.38 -39.10
N LEU A 29 -30.43 16.43 -39.52
CA LEU A 29 -29.16 16.85 -38.93
C LEU A 29 -29.34 17.28 -37.46
N LEU A 30 -30.37 18.08 -37.16
CA LEU A 30 -30.68 18.49 -35.79
C LEU A 30 -31.02 17.29 -34.90
N ILE A 31 -31.81 16.33 -35.40
CA ILE A 31 -32.13 15.10 -34.68
C ILE A 31 -30.88 14.25 -34.47
N ALA A 32 -30.00 14.12 -35.48
CA ALA A 32 -28.75 13.39 -35.33
C ALA A 32 -27.83 14.02 -34.28
N MET A 33 -27.70 15.36 -34.29
CA MET A 33 -26.90 16.09 -33.31
C MET A 33 -27.44 15.93 -31.88
N THR A 34 -28.76 15.98 -31.68
CA THR A 34 -29.35 15.78 -30.35
C THR A 34 -29.13 14.36 -29.85
N ILE A 35 -29.27 13.33 -30.71
CA ILE A 35 -28.98 11.95 -30.34
C ILE A 35 -27.51 11.78 -29.95
N VAL A 36 -26.58 12.34 -30.73
CA VAL A 36 -25.14 12.28 -30.42
C VAL A 36 -24.83 12.98 -29.09
N LEU A 37 -25.45 14.13 -28.80
CA LEU A 37 -25.28 14.81 -27.51
C LEU A 37 -25.77 13.95 -26.34
N VAL A 38 -26.94 13.34 -26.46
CA VAL A 38 -27.48 12.42 -25.43
C VAL A 38 -26.53 11.23 -25.23
N MET A 39 -26.02 10.64 -26.31
CA MET A 39 -25.05 9.55 -26.23
C MET A 39 -23.73 9.99 -25.56
N MET A 40 -23.23 11.18 -25.88
CA MET A 40 -22.02 11.72 -25.26
C MET A 40 -22.19 11.94 -23.76
N VAL A 41 -23.36 12.42 -23.31
CA VAL A 41 -23.64 12.55 -21.87
C VAL A 41 -23.56 11.18 -21.17
N GLY A 42 -24.19 10.15 -21.73
CA GLY A 42 -24.12 8.79 -21.18
C GLY A 42 -22.69 8.23 -21.16
N ALA A 43 -21.94 8.39 -22.26
CA ALA A 43 -20.55 7.93 -22.35
C ALA A 43 -19.64 8.66 -21.34
N SER A 44 -19.87 9.94 -21.11
CA SER A 44 -19.07 10.76 -20.18
C SER A 44 -19.26 10.31 -18.72
N GLN A 45 -20.49 9.95 -18.34
CA GLN A 45 -20.77 9.41 -17.00
C GLN A 45 -20.06 8.08 -16.75
N LEU A 46 -20.09 7.17 -17.73
CA LEU A 46 -19.38 5.89 -17.65
C LEU A 46 -17.86 6.10 -17.56
N LEU A 47 -17.32 7.06 -18.32
CA LEU A 47 -15.90 7.39 -18.26
C LEU A 47 -15.51 7.93 -16.89
N MET A 48 -16.27 8.86 -16.31
CA MET A 48 -16.01 9.40 -14.97
C MET A 48 -16.03 8.29 -13.90
N GLN A 49 -16.99 7.36 -13.99
CA GLN A 49 -17.07 6.22 -13.07
C GLN A 49 -15.85 5.29 -13.22
N SER A 50 -15.41 5.03 -14.45
CA SER A 50 -14.24 4.22 -14.75
C SER A 50 -12.95 4.86 -14.18
N LEU A 51 -12.76 6.16 -14.41
CA LEU A 51 -11.62 6.90 -13.86
C LEU A 51 -11.62 6.92 -12.33
N GLY A 52 -12.78 7.12 -11.71
CA GLY A 52 -12.92 7.08 -10.26
C GLY A 52 -12.54 5.73 -9.67
N THR A 53 -12.97 4.64 -10.31
CA THR A 53 -12.62 3.27 -9.90
C THR A 53 -11.12 3.02 -10.03
N ARG A 54 -10.52 3.40 -11.15
CA ARG A 54 -9.08 3.23 -11.40
C ARG A 54 -8.22 4.00 -10.39
N THR A 55 -8.57 5.24 -10.09
CA THR A 55 -7.82 6.04 -9.11
C THR A 55 -7.84 5.40 -7.72
N ARG A 56 -8.97 4.81 -7.31
CA ARG A 56 -9.09 4.12 -6.02
C ARG A 56 -8.27 2.84 -5.97
N GLU A 57 -8.31 2.04 -7.02
CA GLU A 57 -7.50 0.81 -7.10
C GLU A 57 -5.99 1.13 -7.10
N ASN A 58 -5.58 2.20 -7.78
CA ASN A 58 -4.20 2.67 -7.72
C ASN A 58 -3.81 3.08 -6.29
N GLN A 59 -4.61 3.93 -5.62
CA GLN A 59 -4.35 4.36 -4.25
C GLN A 59 -4.27 3.17 -3.27
N LYS A 60 -5.13 2.18 -3.45
CA LYS A 60 -5.10 0.94 -2.67
C LYS A 60 -3.82 0.15 -2.90
N SER A 61 -3.44 -0.04 -4.17
CA SER A 61 -2.23 -0.77 -4.52
C SER A 61 -0.98 -0.08 -3.95
N ASP A 62 -0.91 1.24 -4.06
CA ASP A 62 0.19 2.05 -3.56
C ASP A 62 0.29 1.94 -2.03
N ALA A 63 -0.82 2.12 -1.31
CA ALA A 63 -0.87 2.01 0.14
C ALA A 63 -0.44 0.62 0.66
N LEU A 64 -0.90 -0.45 0.00
CA LEU A 64 -0.52 -1.82 0.35
C LEU A 64 0.97 -2.08 0.09
N SER A 65 1.48 -1.63 -1.04
CA SER A 65 2.90 -1.77 -1.39
C SER A 65 3.79 -1.04 -0.40
N ASP A 66 3.43 0.20 -0.03
CA ASP A 66 4.19 0.99 0.94
C ASP A 66 4.16 0.36 2.33
N ALA A 67 3.00 -0.11 2.80
CA ALA A 67 2.89 -0.79 4.07
C ALA A 67 3.68 -2.12 4.12
N GLN A 68 3.68 -2.90 3.04
CA GLN A 68 4.52 -4.09 2.92
C GLN A 68 6.00 -3.74 2.96
N ARG A 69 6.43 -2.70 2.24
CA ARG A 69 7.82 -2.22 2.29
C ARG A 69 8.20 -1.79 3.69
N ALA A 70 7.34 -1.05 4.38
CA ALA A 70 7.57 -0.60 5.74
C ALA A 70 7.67 -1.78 6.72
N LEU A 71 6.77 -2.76 6.63
CA LEU A 71 6.84 -3.99 7.43
C LEU A 71 8.14 -4.76 7.19
N ASN A 72 8.60 -4.87 5.94
CA ASN A 72 9.87 -5.53 5.63
C ASN A 72 11.07 -4.80 6.26
N ILE A 73 11.07 -3.47 6.23
CA ILE A 73 12.10 -2.65 6.89
C ILE A 73 12.04 -2.87 8.42
N MET A 74 10.87 -2.72 9.03
CA MET A 74 10.68 -2.94 10.47
C MET A 74 11.14 -4.33 10.89
N SER A 75 10.77 -5.36 10.13
CA SER A 75 11.08 -6.75 10.45
C SER A 75 12.58 -7.01 10.45
N ARG A 76 13.30 -6.48 9.45
CA ARG A 76 14.74 -6.62 9.36
C ARG A 76 15.46 -5.89 10.49
N GLU A 77 15.03 -4.68 10.82
CA GLU A 77 15.70 -3.87 11.84
C GLU A 77 15.40 -4.36 13.26
N ILE A 78 14.12 -4.64 13.58
CA ILE A 78 13.72 -5.23 14.86
C ILE A 78 14.31 -6.62 15.03
N GLY A 79 14.39 -7.42 13.96
CA GLY A 79 15.01 -8.74 14.02
C GLY A 79 16.48 -8.69 14.45
N ASN A 80 17.18 -7.58 14.20
CA ASN A 80 18.55 -7.34 14.65
C ASN A 80 18.66 -6.70 16.03
N SER A 81 17.55 -6.55 16.76
CA SER A 81 17.58 -6.00 18.12
C SER A 81 18.49 -6.82 19.04
N GLY A 82 19.21 -6.11 19.89
CA GLY A 82 20.11 -6.72 20.88
C GLY A 82 21.43 -7.22 20.29
N PHE A 83 21.69 -7.00 19.00
CA PHE A 83 23.00 -7.31 18.43
C PHE A 83 24.10 -6.52 19.16
N GLY A 84 25.17 -7.20 19.57
CA GLY A 84 26.27 -6.59 20.34
C GLY A 84 25.90 -6.15 21.76
N LEU A 85 24.77 -6.61 22.31
CA LEU A 85 24.29 -6.33 23.66
C LEU A 85 24.08 -7.65 24.44
N ASP A 86 23.94 -7.55 25.77
CA ASP A 86 23.65 -8.68 26.68
C ASP A 86 22.15 -8.89 26.94
N TYR A 87 21.29 -8.15 26.23
CA TYR A 87 19.83 -8.25 26.26
C TYR A 87 19.24 -8.19 24.85
N ASN A 88 17.92 -8.39 24.73
CA ASN A 88 17.22 -8.42 23.43
C ASN A 88 17.12 -7.06 22.71
N GLY A 89 17.73 -6.00 23.25
CA GLY A 89 17.76 -4.67 22.67
C GLY A 89 16.46 -3.86 22.79
N LEU A 90 15.34 -4.46 23.19
CA LEU A 90 14.08 -3.75 23.28
C LEU A 90 14.05 -2.80 24.48
N VAL A 91 13.42 -1.63 24.33
CA VAL A 91 13.37 -0.59 25.36
C VAL A 91 11.92 -0.36 25.79
N ALA A 92 11.54 -0.96 26.93
CA ALA A 92 10.16 -0.91 27.44
C ALA A 92 9.66 0.52 27.71
N ALA A 93 10.52 1.39 28.24
CA ALA A 93 10.16 2.76 28.62
C ALA A 93 9.69 3.64 27.45
N ASP A 94 10.09 3.30 26.21
CA ASP A 94 9.69 4.01 25.00
C ASP A 94 9.02 3.05 23.99
N SER A 95 8.49 1.93 24.47
CA SER A 95 7.64 1.05 23.68
C SER A 95 6.23 1.14 24.26
N HIS A 96 5.24 1.29 23.39
CA HIS A 96 3.85 1.57 23.77
C HIS A 96 2.89 0.66 22.99
N PRO A 97 1.73 0.32 23.59
CA PRO A 97 1.21 0.84 24.85
C PRO A 97 1.84 0.15 26.07
N THR A 98 2.10 0.88 27.16
CA THR A 98 2.54 0.27 28.44
C THR A 98 1.37 -0.12 29.34
N VAL A 99 0.21 0.52 29.12
CA VAL A 99 -1.08 0.27 29.76
C VAL A 99 -2.19 0.35 28.71
N ALA A 100 -3.34 -0.28 28.94
CA ALA A 100 -4.43 -0.30 27.94
C ALA A 100 -4.99 1.09 27.56
N SER A 101 -4.81 2.09 28.44
CA SER A 101 -5.27 3.47 28.25
C SER A 101 -4.18 4.43 27.73
N ASP A 102 -3.06 3.90 27.24
CA ASP A 102 -1.93 4.72 26.79
C ASP A 102 -2.35 5.64 25.63
N PRO A 103 -2.09 6.96 25.71
CA PRO A 103 -2.38 7.86 24.60
C PRO A 103 -1.55 7.55 23.34
N ILE A 104 -0.41 6.87 23.47
CA ILE A 104 0.42 6.39 22.37
C ILE A 104 0.01 4.94 22.07
N LYS A 105 -0.67 4.72 20.94
CA LYS A 105 -1.29 3.42 20.65
C LYS A 105 -0.32 2.33 20.20
N ALA A 106 0.73 2.68 19.47
CA ALA A 106 1.71 1.70 19.00
C ALA A 106 3.06 2.34 18.69
N GLN A 107 4.06 1.98 19.50
CA GLN A 107 5.44 2.40 19.34
C GLN A 107 6.35 1.27 19.81
N ILE A 108 7.47 1.08 19.13
CA ILE A 108 8.52 0.17 19.58
C ILE A 108 9.86 0.83 19.42
N ARG A 109 10.64 0.83 20.51
CA ARG A 109 12.04 1.23 20.51
C ARG A 109 12.92 0.02 20.73
N PHE A 110 13.97 -0.08 19.93
CA PHE A 110 14.98 -1.10 20.08
C PHE A 110 16.37 -0.53 19.84
N ARG A 111 17.35 -1.25 20.34
CA ARG A 111 18.76 -0.93 20.22
C ARG A 111 19.54 -2.09 19.65
N ALA A 112 20.58 -1.77 18.90
CA ALA A 112 21.57 -2.70 18.40
C ALA A 112 22.90 -1.97 18.30
N ASN A 113 23.97 -2.59 18.77
CA ASN A 113 25.33 -2.11 18.60
C ASN A 113 25.87 -2.70 17.29
N ILE A 114 25.57 -2.03 16.17
CA ILE A 114 25.77 -2.56 14.81
C ILE A 114 27.27 -2.66 14.48
N ASN A 115 28.07 -1.75 15.02
CA ASN A 115 29.51 -1.74 14.82
C ASN A 115 30.24 -2.78 15.72
N ASN A 116 29.61 -3.21 16.81
CA ASN A 116 30.15 -4.13 17.83
C ASN A 116 31.60 -3.79 18.27
N SER A 117 31.91 -2.49 18.36
CA SER A 117 33.25 -1.95 18.62
C SER A 117 33.37 -1.32 20.00
N ASP A 118 32.24 -0.97 20.62
CA ASP A 118 32.15 -0.48 21.99
C ASP A 118 30.90 -1.08 22.68
N ALA A 119 30.48 -0.54 23.83
CA ALA A 119 29.22 -0.91 24.49
C ALA A 119 28.11 0.14 24.28
N SER A 120 28.30 1.04 23.31
CA SER A 120 27.41 2.15 23.01
C SER A 120 26.35 1.73 21.98
N THR A 121 25.25 2.46 21.97
CA THR A 121 24.21 2.38 20.94
C THR A 121 23.86 3.77 20.45
N ALA A 122 24.87 4.66 20.41
CA ALA A 122 24.70 6.08 20.17
C ALA A 122 25.00 6.47 18.71
N GLN A 123 25.31 5.51 17.84
CA GLN A 123 25.55 5.79 16.43
C GLN A 123 24.27 5.69 15.59
N THR A 124 24.38 6.13 14.34
CA THR A 124 23.31 6.05 13.36
C THR A 124 22.82 4.61 13.24
N ASP A 125 21.50 4.44 13.19
CA ASP A 125 20.78 3.15 13.11
C ASP A 125 20.91 2.22 14.33
N GLU A 126 21.60 2.63 15.41
CA GLU A 126 21.77 1.80 16.61
C GLU A 126 20.66 1.95 17.65
N ASP A 127 19.92 3.06 17.62
CA ASP A 127 18.81 3.35 18.53
C ASP A 127 17.64 3.91 17.73
N VAL A 128 16.71 3.01 17.41
CA VAL A 128 15.63 3.25 16.45
C VAL A 128 14.29 3.07 17.15
N THR A 129 13.37 3.97 16.84
CA THR A 129 11.98 3.91 17.29
C THR A 129 11.05 3.92 16.09
N PHE A 130 10.18 2.92 15.99
CA PHE A 130 9.05 2.96 15.06
C PHE A 130 7.81 3.45 15.79
N VAL A 131 7.12 4.43 15.19
CA VAL A 131 5.93 5.05 15.78
C VAL A 131 4.82 5.02 14.74
N PHE A 132 3.65 4.51 15.14
CA PHE A 132 2.43 4.80 14.41
C PHE A 132 1.89 6.15 14.84
N GLN A 133 1.89 7.11 13.92
CA GLN A 133 1.27 8.41 14.12
C GLN A 133 -0.18 8.33 13.64
N SER A 134 -1.11 8.31 14.60
CA SER A 134 -2.55 8.32 14.32
C SER A 134 -2.98 9.63 13.64
N ALA A 135 -4.27 9.75 13.35
CA ALA A 135 -4.86 10.95 12.77
C ALA A 135 -4.34 12.24 13.45
N PRO A 136 -3.99 13.29 12.68
CA PRO A 136 -4.27 13.46 11.25
C PRO A 136 -3.22 12.87 10.29
N ILE A 137 -2.08 12.36 10.79
CA ILE A 137 -0.94 11.98 9.93
C ILE A 137 -1.14 10.60 9.31
N ASN A 138 -1.67 9.64 10.07
CA ASN A 138 -1.96 8.26 9.60
C ASN A 138 -0.75 7.64 8.89
N ALA A 139 0.39 7.64 9.55
CA ALA A 139 1.64 7.19 8.96
C ALA A 139 2.48 6.38 9.93
N LEU A 140 3.22 5.44 9.37
CA LEU A 140 4.26 4.71 10.07
C LEU A 140 5.58 5.46 9.90
N VAL A 141 6.20 5.86 11.00
CA VAL A 141 7.40 6.69 11.02
C VAL A 141 8.53 5.95 11.71
N ARG A 142 9.69 5.95 11.07
CA ARG A 142 10.98 5.57 11.66
C ARG A 142 11.63 6.80 12.26
N TYR A 143 12.10 6.70 13.49
CA TYR A 143 12.90 7.71 14.17
C TYR A 143 14.23 7.12 14.58
N ASP A 144 15.32 7.69 14.07
CA ASP A 144 16.68 7.41 14.53
C ASP A 144 17.06 8.47 15.56
N ARG A 145 17.36 8.03 16.79
CA ARG A 145 17.64 8.93 17.90
C ARG A 145 19.04 9.53 17.85
N SER A 146 20.02 8.83 17.27
CA SER A 146 21.39 9.31 17.14
C SER A 146 21.45 10.50 16.18
N THR A 147 20.78 10.38 15.03
CA THR A 147 20.74 11.45 14.03
C THR A 147 19.58 12.43 14.21
N ASN A 148 18.65 12.12 15.10
CA ASN A 148 17.38 12.83 15.29
C ASN A 148 16.53 12.92 13.99
N THR A 149 16.68 11.93 13.10
CA THR A 149 16.02 11.91 11.79
C THR A 149 14.69 11.17 11.87
N ARG A 150 13.65 11.74 11.24
CA ARG A 150 12.34 11.10 11.06
C ARG A 150 12.10 10.79 9.60
N THR A 151 11.71 9.55 9.31
CA THR A 151 11.41 9.09 7.95
C THR A 151 10.05 8.43 7.94
N VAL A 152 9.15 8.95 7.10
CA VAL A 152 7.86 8.31 6.85
C VAL A 152 8.10 7.06 6.00
N LEU A 153 7.70 5.90 6.51
CA LEU A 153 7.87 4.62 5.81
C LEU A 153 6.66 4.25 4.97
N ALA A 154 5.45 4.52 5.47
CA ALA A 154 4.20 4.21 4.78
C ALA A 154 3.08 5.19 5.19
N SER A 155 2.23 5.52 4.23
CA SER A 155 0.97 6.27 4.42
C SER A 155 0.02 5.95 3.26
N PRO A 156 -1.30 5.81 3.49
CA PRO A 156 -2.00 5.88 4.77
C PRO A 156 -1.93 4.56 5.56
N ILE A 157 -1.74 4.67 6.88
CA ILE A 157 -1.92 3.58 7.85
C ILE A 157 -3.06 3.94 8.80
N ASN A 158 -4.01 3.03 9.01
CA ASN A 158 -5.18 3.28 9.86
C ASN A 158 -5.00 2.80 11.29
N ASP A 159 -4.29 1.69 11.48
CA ASP A 159 -3.94 1.19 12.80
C ASP A 159 -2.65 0.39 12.75
N MET A 160 -1.99 0.27 13.90
CA MET A 160 -0.85 -0.61 14.09
C MET A 160 -0.97 -1.26 15.47
N GLN A 161 -0.69 -2.56 15.53
CA GLN A 161 -0.62 -3.31 16.77
C GLN A 161 0.71 -4.05 16.83
N ILE A 162 1.32 -4.01 18.01
CA ILE A 162 2.54 -4.75 18.33
C ILE A 162 2.16 -5.80 19.36
N THR A 163 2.49 -7.05 19.10
CA THR A 163 2.27 -8.16 20.02
C THR A 163 3.59 -8.84 20.33
N TYR A 164 3.91 -8.95 21.61
CA TYR A 164 5.10 -9.61 22.13
C TYR A 164 4.75 -11.06 22.50
N PHE A 165 5.63 -11.99 22.16
CA PHE A 165 5.52 -13.41 22.52
C PHE A 165 6.73 -13.81 23.37
N ASP A 166 6.47 -14.47 24.49
CA ASP A 166 7.52 -15.09 25.29
C ASP A 166 7.91 -16.50 24.79
N GLU A 167 8.81 -17.17 25.49
CA GLU A 167 9.27 -18.53 25.17
C GLU A 167 8.14 -19.57 25.20
N ALA A 168 7.16 -19.41 26.10
CA ALA A 168 6.02 -20.30 26.21
C ALA A 168 4.95 -20.00 25.14
N GLY A 169 5.12 -18.93 24.36
CA GLY A 169 4.17 -18.45 23.38
C GLY A 169 3.03 -17.62 23.98
N ALA A 170 3.13 -17.20 25.25
CA ALA A 170 2.18 -16.27 25.82
C ALA A 170 2.32 -14.90 25.14
N GLN A 171 1.18 -14.29 24.84
CA GLN A 171 1.11 -13.06 24.07
C GLN A 171 0.72 -11.87 24.93
N SER A 172 1.28 -10.70 24.63
CA SER A 172 0.89 -9.43 25.24
C SER A 172 0.97 -8.31 24.21
N THR A 173 0.01 -7.40 24.23
CA THR A 173 0.08 -6.14 23.47
C THR A 173 0.66 -4.99 24.29
N LEU A 174 0.89 -5.21 25.60
CA LEU A 174 1.48 -4.22 26.49
C LEU A 174 3.00 -4.39 26.55
N ALA A 175 3.73 -3.29 26.35
CA ALA A 175 5.19 -3.23 26.40
C ALA A 175 5.72 -2.96 27.81
N THR A 176 5.24 -3.71 28.81
CA THR A 176 5.77 -3.57 30.19
C THR A 176 7.21 -4.09 30.28
N PRO A 177 8.02 -3.64 31.26
CA PRO A 177 9.40 -4.11 31.40
C PRO A 177 9.53 -5.64 31.45
N ALA A 178 8.62 -6.33 32.13
CA ALA A 178 8.63 -7.80 32.21
C ALA A 178 8.31 -8.46 30.86
N VAL A 179 7.30 -7.95 30.13
CA VAL A 179 6.93 -8.48 28.81
C VAL A 179 8.06 -8.28 27.81
N VAL A 180 8.61 -7.07 27.76
CA VAL A 180 9.67 -6.71 26.82
C VAL A 180 10.95 -7.49 27.11
N ALA A 181 11.32 -7.65 28.39
CA ALA A 181 12.49 -8.44 28.76
C ALA A 181 12.32 -9.95 28.49
N ALA A 182 11.09 -10.47 28.51
CA ALA A 182 10.79 -11.88 28.21
C ALA A 182 10.49 -12.14 26.72
N ALA A 183 10.44 -11.11 25.88
CA ALA A 183 10.05 -11.24 24.49
C ALA A 183 11.10 -12.04 23.70
N GLU A 184 10.64 -13.10 23.03
CA GLU A 184 11.39 -13.94 22.10
C GLU A 184 11.05 -13.61 20.64
N ARG A 185 9.79 -13.25 20.39
CA ARG A 185 9.26 -12.90 19.08
C ARG A 185 8.30 -11.74 19.19
N ILE A 186 8.21 -10.95 18.12
CA ILE A 186 7.26 -9.85 17.97
C ILE A 186 6.42 -10.09 16.73
N ARG A 187 5.13 -9.77 16.82
CA ARG A 187 4.24 -9.63 15.67
C ARG A 187 3.85 -8.19 15.52
N ILE A 188 4.01 -7.66 14.31
CA ILE A 188 3.49 -6.35 13.94
C ILE A 188 2.34 -6.56 12.98
N THR A 189 1.18 -6.01 13.32
CA THR A 189 0.00 -6.00 12.45
C THR A 189 -0.33 -4.56 12.11
N VAL A 190 -0.46 -4.28 10.82
CA VAL A 190 -0.81 -2.97 10.28
C VAL A 190 -2.16 -3.09 9.57
N GLN A 191 -3.06 -2.16 9.86
CA GLN A 191 -4.37 -2.05 9.23
C GLN A 191 -4.39 -0.92 8.21
N ILE A 192 -4.90 -1.21 7.02
CA ILE A 192 -5.18 -0.22 5.98
C ILE A 192 -6.67 -0.33 5.63
N ASN A 193 -7.38 0.77 5.71
CA ASN A 193 -8.78 0.86 5.32
C ASN A 193 -8.85 1.24 3.85
N LEU A 194 -9.53 0.41 3.07
CA LEU A 194 -9.80 0.70 1.68
C LEU A 194 -10.96 1.70 1.58
N GLN A 195 -10.85 2.64 0.63
CA GLN A 195 -11.85 3.68 0.37
C GLN A 195 -13.25 3.08 0.17
N GLU A 196 -14.28 3.75 0.69
CA GLU A 196 -15.68 3.32 0.58
C GLU A 196 -16.15 3.28 -0.88
N THR A 197 -16.86 2.23 -1.26
CA THR A 197 -17.64 2.19 -2.50
C THR A 197 -19.09 2.58 -2.18
N VAL A 198 -19.81 3.18 -3.13
CA VAL A 198 -21.23 3.52 -2.94
C VAL A 198 -21.98 2.25 -2.52
N GLY A 199 -22.48 2.20 -1.28
CA GLY A 199 -23.19 1.06 -0.71
C GLY A 199 -22.33 -0.01 -0.02
N GLN A 200 -21.01 0.18 0.14
CA GLN A 200 -20.14 -0.74 0.89
C GLN A 200 -19.32 -0.02 1.97
N SER A 201 -19.32 -0.58 3.18
CA SER A 201 -18.48 -0.11 4.30
C SER A 201 -16.99 -0.29 4.03
N LEU A 202 -16.17 0.53 4.71
CA LEU A 202 -14.71 0.40 4.74
C LEU A 202 -14.30 -1.07 4.98
N THR A 203 -13.56 -1.65 4.04
CA THR A 203 -13.01 -3.00 4.20
C THR A 203 -11.58 -2.88 4.70
N PRO A 204 -11.27 -3.33 5.94
CA PRO A 204 -9.91 -3.31 6.46
C PRO A 204 -9.10 -4.44 5.83
N VAL A 205 -7.87 -4.12 5.44
CA VAL A 205 -6.83 -5.10 5.08
C VAL A 205 -5.78 -5.10 6.17
N TYR A 206 -5.44 -6.30 6.64
CA TYR A 206 -4.41 -6.51 7.65
C TYR A 206 -3.16 -7.09 7.00
N LEU A 207 -2.03 -6.44 7.25
CA LEU A 207 -0.71 -6.95 6.90
C LEU A 207 0.02 -7.28 8.21
N THR A 208 0.59 -8.47 8.29
CA THR A 208 1.23 -8.96 9.50
C THR A 208 2.65 -9.42 9.18
N SER A 209 3.58 -9.12 10.09
CA SER A 209 4.92 -9.69 10.09
C SER A 209 5.25 -10.30 11.44
N ASP A 210 5.81 -11.51 11.42
CA ASP A 210 6.32 -12.23 12.58
C ASP A 210 7.86 -12.17 12.60
N ILE A 211 8.42 -11.68 13.70
CA ILE A 211 9.83 -11.27 13.80
C ILE A 211 10.45 -11.96 15.01
N ALA A 212 11.34 -12.92 14.78
CA ALA A 212 12.16 -13.49 15.84
C ALA A 212 13.27 -12.49 16.22
N LEU A 213 13.50 -12.29 17.51
CA LEU A 213 14.57 -11.41 17.98
C LEU A 213 15.91 -12.15 17.94
N ARG A 214 16.96 -11.50 17.43
CA ARG A 214 18.29 -12.09 17.37
C ARG A 214 18.83 -12.45 18.74
N ASN A 215 18.74 -11.52 19.69
CA ASN A 215 19.27 -11.70 21.04
C ASN A 215 18.16 -11.99 22.05
N ALA A 216 17.25 -12.88 21.69
CA ALA A 216 16.17 -13.28 22.57
C ALA A 216 16.69 -13.92 23.88
N PRO A 217 16.00 -13.78 25.03
CA PRO A 217 16.45 -14.27 26.33
C PRO A 217 16.95 -15.72 26.34
N LYS A 218 16.27 -16.62 25.61
CA LYS A 218 16.66 -18.03 25.46
C LYS A 218 17.98 -18.20 24.72
N VAL A 219 18.27 -17.34 23.75
CA VAL A 219 19.50 -17.37 22.95
C VAL A 219 20.68 -16.85 23.76
N VAL A 220 20.49 -15.77 24.53
CA VAL A 220 21.52 -15.16 25.39
C VAL A 220 22.00 -16.14 26.46
N ARG A 221 21.10 -16.92 27.08
CA ARG A 221 21.44 -17.83 28.19
C ARG A 221 22.26 -19.06 27.81
N ARG A 222 22.58 -19.25 26.53
CA ARG A 222 23.30 -20.44 26.03
C ARG A 222 24.79 -20.20 25.73
N TYR A 223 25.29 -18.98 25.97
CA TYR A 223 26.71 -18.62 25.87
C TYR A 223 27.21 -18.14 27.23
#